data_AF-A0A7C2QKF2-F1
#
_entry.id   AF-A0A7C2QKF2-F1
#
_cell.length_a   1.000
_cell.length_b   1.000
_cell.length_c   1.000
_cell.angle_alpha   90.00
_cell.angle_beta   90.00
_cell.angle_gamma   90.00
#
_symmetry.space_group_name_H-M   'P 1'
#
loop_
_entity.id
_entity.type
_entity.pdbx_description
1 polymer ?
#
loop_
_entity_poly.entity_id
_entity_poly.type
_entity_poly.pdbx_seq_one_letter_code
_entity_poly.pdbx_strand_id
1 'polypeptide(L)'
;TAMDMAVFAHEIGDMRACTGKPTELGGIPHELGTTGYGVAIATDLTVKILNKLNLLNIEPKETRVAIQGFGNVGSFTAKFLDEMGYKVVAINDASACICDPNGLDIPKIMEELKLLRTKTKAPMLNDLNIMLKEPRDKIFEKEVDIFIPAATSYTINEQNVYKLISSKVKIVVEAANIPTTKGAEKILQQNGVWVIPDFLVNAGGVIGSYVEYIGGTEMQAFELIKYKITTNVKRVLIESVNSNSPPRIVAEEVAKRRVKKAMLLREGAIDVATEAYAREDLEEYMWRVEGL
;
A
#
# COMPACT_ATOMS: atom_id res chain seq x y z
N THR A 1 17.36 4.82 -13.11
CA THR A 1 17.98 3.69 -12.38
C THR A 1 18.85 4.25 -11.26
N ALA A 2 19.32 3.41 -10.32
CA ALA A 2 20.22 3.88 -9.27
C ALA A 2 21.51 4.50 -9.84
N MET A 3 22.05 3.94 -10.93
CA MET A 3 23.22 4.50 -11.61
C MET A 3 22.95 5.87 -12.24
N ASP A 4 21.75 6.10 -12.78
CA ASP A 4 21.39 7.43 -13.29
C ASP A 4 21.35 8.47 -12.15
N MET A 5 20.91 8.07 -10.96
CA MET A 5 20.90 8.94 -9.78
C MET A 5 22.32 9.21 -9.25
N ALA A 6 23.22 8.24 -9.34
CA ALA A 6 24.64 8.44 -9.04
C ALA A 6 25.26 9.48 -9.97
N VAL A 7 25.05 9.35 -11.28
CA VAL A 7 25.52 10.33 -12.28
C VAL A 7 24.95 11.71 -11.96
N PHE A 8 23.65 11.81 -11.73
CA PHE A 8 22.99 13.07 -11.38
C PHE A 8 23.61 13.74 -10.14
N ALA A 9 23.79 12.98 -9.06
CA ALA A 9 24.39 13.50 -7.83
C ALA A 9 25.82 14.02 -8.04
N HIS A 10 26.61 13.32 -8.86
CA HIS A 10 27.97 13.72 -9.20
C HIS A 10 28.01 15.00 -10.06
N GLU A 11 27.16 15.11 -11.08
CA GLU A 11 27.10 16.29 -11.95
C GLU A 11 26.62 17.55 -11.22
N ILE A 12 25.71 17.39 -10.26
CA ILE A 12 25.26 18.50 -9.41
C ILE A 12 26.31 18.87 -8.34
N GLY A 13 27.16 17.92 -7.94
CA GLY A 13 28.14 18.12 -6.86
C GLY A 13 27.55 18.08 -5.45
N ASP A 14 26.30 17.63 -5.28
CA ASP A 14 25.65 17.41 -3.98
C ASP A 14 24.96 16.04 -3.95
N MET A 15 25.44 15.15 -3.07
CA MET A 15 24.88 13.81 -2.88
C MET A 15 23.42 13.81 -2.38
N ARG A 16 22.93 14.95 -1.86
CA ARG A 16 21.53 15.13 -1.42
C ARG A 16 20.63 15.73 -2.49
N ALA A 17 21.15 16.04 -3.68
CA ALA A 17 20.37 16.59 -4.77
C ALA A 17 19.33 15.59 -5.32
N CYS A 18 19.53 14.29 -5.09
CA CYS A 18 18.60 13.24 -5.47
C CYS A 18 18.57 12.10 -4.44
N THR A 19 17.56 11.24 -4.58
CA THR A 19 17.38 9.99 -3.82
C THR A 19 17.31 8.79 -4.77
N GLY A 20 17.34 7.56 -4.25
CA GLY A 20 17.37 6.34 -5.06
C GLY A 20 18.76 6.07 -5.64
N LYS A 21 19.81 6.50 -4.94
CA LYS A 21 21.21 6.24 -5.30
C LYS A 21 21.61 4.79 -4.99
N PRO A 22 22.76 4.29 -5.47
CA PRO A 22 23.33 3.04 -5.01
C PRO A 22 23.64 3.09 -3.50
N THR A 23 23.65 1.93 -2.83
CA THR A 23 23.96 1.84 -1.40
C THR A 23 25.33 2.41 -1.07
N GLU A 24 26.30 2.24 -1.96
CA GLU A 24 27.67 2.76 -1.83
C GLU A 24 27.72 4.29 -1.78
N LEU A 25 26.66 4.96 -2.27
CA LEU A 25 26.48 6.42 -2.22
C LEU A 25 25.45 6.85 -1.17
N GLY A 26 25.14 5.98 -0.20
CA GLY A 26 24.18 6.25 0.88
C GLY A 26 22.72 6.14 0.46
N GLY A 27 22.43 5.49 -0.68
CA GLY A 27 21.06 5.23 -1.10
C GLY A 27 20.36 4.13 -0.31
N ILE A 28 19.02 4.18 -0.26
CA ILE A 28 18.19 3.13 0.37
C ILE A 28 17.61 2.23 -0.73
N PRO A 29 18.01 0.94 -0.81
CA PRO A 29 17.59 0.06 -1.91
C PRO A 29 16.08 -0.18 -2.00
N HIS A 30 15.56 -0.19 -3.22
CA HIS A 30 14.16 -0.54 -3.49
C HIS A 30 13.88 -2.03 -3.25
N GLU A 31 14.92 -2.85 -3.32
CA GLU A 31 14.94 -4.29 -3.05
C GLU A 31 14.68 -4.64 -1.58
N LEU A 32 14.65 -3.65 -0.69
CA LEU A 32 14.17 -3.83 0.68
C LEU A 32 12.65 -3.99 0.74
N GLY A 33 11.93 -3.57 -0.30
CA GLY A 33 10.48 -3.69 -0.36
C GLY A 33 9.72 -2.67 0.48
N THR A 34 10.28 -1.48 0.70
CA THR A 34 9.70 -0.41 1.54
C THR A 34 8.25 -0.07 1.19
N THR A 35 7.91 0.01 -0.10
CA THR A 35 6.52 0.20 -0.56
C THR A 35 5.63 -0.99 -0.17
N GLY A 36 6.07 -2.22 -0.41
CA GLY A 36 5.30 -3.42 -0.06
C GLY A 36 5.11 -3.59 1.45
N TYR A 37 6.12 -3.21 2.23
CA TYR A 37 6.02 -3.13 3.69
C TYR A 37 4.94 -2.13 4.12
N GLY A 38 4.92 -0.95 3.51
CA GLY A 38 3.90 0.05 3.78
C GLY A 38 2.48 -0.41 3.48
N VAL A 39 2.29 -1.09 2.34
CA VAL A 39 1.01 -1.70 1.95
C VAL A 39 0.59 -2.77 2.95
N ALA A 40 1.50 -3.64 3.39
CA ALA A 40 1.21 -4.67 4.39
C ALA A 40 0.78 -4.06 5.74
N ILE A 41 1.49 -3.03 6.22
CA ILE A 41 1.12 -2.31 7.45
C ILE A 41 -0.24 -1.64 7.32
N ALA A 42 -0.52 -0.99 6.19
CA ALA A 42 -1.82 -0.36 5.94
C ALA A 42 -2.95 -1.39 5.91
N THR A 43 -2.73 -2.53 5.27
CA THR A 43 -3.68 -3.64 5.19
C THR A 43 -4.00 -4.16 6.59
N ASP A 44 -2.96 -4.49 7.37
CA ASP A 44 -3.13 -5.03 8.72
C ASP A 44 -3.85 -4.06 9.65
N LEU A 45 -3.47 -2.79 9.59
CA LEU A 45 -4.12 -1.76 10.39
C LEU A 45 -5.59 -1.54 9.99
N THR A 46 -5.89 -1.58 8.69
CA THR A 46 -7.25 -1.44 8.19
C THR A 46 -8.15 -2.54 8.75
N VAL A 47 -7.71 -3.80 8.67
CA VAL A 47 -8.44 -4.94 9.24
C VAL A 47 -8.68 -4.74 10.73
N LYS A 48 -7.63 -4.41 11.49
CA LYS A 48 -7.73 -4.20 12.95
C LYS A 48 -8.69 -3.08 13.33
N ILE A 49 -8.63 -1.94 12.65
CA ILE A 49 -9.51 -0.79 12.93
C ILE A 49 -10.96 -1.13 12.59
N LEU A 50 -11.22 -1.68 11.41
CA LEU A 50 -12.57 -2.00 10.98
C LEU A 50 -13.21 -3.10 11.85
N ASN A 51 -12.45 -4.10 12.29
CA ASN A 51 -12.93 -5.06 13.29
C ASN A 51 -13.24 -4.39 14.64
N LYS A 52 -12.35 -3.52 15.14
CA LYS A 52 -12.56 -2.80 16.41
C LYS A 52 -13.80 -1.90 16.37
N LEU A 53 -14.14 -1.39 15.19
CA LEU A 53 -15.35 -0.59 14.95
C LEU A 53 -16.59 -1.43 14.63
N ASN A 54 -16.51 -2.78 14.66
CA ASN A 54 -17.58 -3.71 14.27
C ASN A 54 -18.10 -3.50 12.83
N LEU A 55 -17.24 -2.99 11.94
CA LEU A 55 -17.53 -2.79 10.52
C LEU A 55 -17.05 -3.97 9.66
N LEU A 56 -16.16 -4.80 10.22
CA LEU A 56 -15.74 -6.08 9.69
C LEU A 56 -15.79 -7.14 10.80
N ASN A 57 -15.87 -8.40 10.38
CA ASN A 57 -15.79 -9.55 11.27
C ASN A 57 -14.90 -10.62 10.63
N ILE A 58 -13.60 -10.33 10.55
CA ILE A 58 -12.59 -11.24 9.99
C ILE A 58 -11.36 -11.30 10.90
N GLU A 59 -10.84 -12.49 11.19
CA GLU A 59 -9.57 -12.63 11.91
C GLU A 59 -8.40 -12.58 10.92
N PRO A 60 -7.28 -11.87 11.20
CA PRO A 60 -6.13 -11.80 10.29
C PRO A 60 -5.63 -13.17 9.79
N LYS A 61 -5.59 -14.18 10.68
CA LYS A 61 -5.16 -15.55 10.36
C LYS A 61 -6.12 -16.31 9.44
N GLU A 62 -7.38 -15.90 9.40
CA GLU A 62 -8.41 -16.48 8.54
C GLU A 62 -8.66 -15.63 7.29
N THR A 63 -8.05 -14.44 7.23
CA THR A 63 -8.25 -13.47 6.16
C THR A 63 -7.53 -13.91 4.90
N ARG A 64 -8.30 -14.09 3.83
CA ARG A 64 -7.80 -14.50 2.51
C ARG A 64 -7.45 -13.27 1.68
N VAL A 65 -6.25 -13.25 1.11
CA VAL A 65 -5.73 -12.12 0.33
C VAL A 65 -5.42 -12.56 -1.10
N ALA A 66 -5.88 -11.78 -2.09
CA ALA A 66 -5.40 -11.86 -3.47
C ALA A 66 -4.56 -10.62 -3.81
N ILE A 67 -3.43 -10.83 -4.48
CA ILE A 67 -2.51 -9.74 -4.88
C ILE A 67 -2.36 -9.77 -6.40
N GLN A 68 -2.88 -8.75 -7.07
CA GLN A 68 -2.77 -8.60 -8.51
C GLN A 68 -1.46 -7.89 -8.84
N GLY A 69 -0.54 -8.57 -9.53
CA GLY A 69 0.79 -8.07 -9.87
C GLY A 69 1.88 -8.51 -8.88
N PHE A 70 2.59 -9.59 -9.20
CA PHE A 70 3.69 -10.13 -8.41
C PHE A 70 5.05 -9.53 -8.78
N GLY A 71 5.09 -8.21 -8.98
CA GLY A 71 6.30 -7.43 -9.20
C GLY A 71 6.97 -7.01 -7.89
N ASN A 72 7.79 -5.95 -7.90
CA ASN A 72 8.48 -5.48 -6.69
C ASN A 72 7.50 -5.20 -5.53
N VAL A 73 6.49 -4.36 -5.75
CA VAL A 73 5.52 -4.01 -4.69
C VAL A 73 4.71 -5.22 -4.25
N GLY A 74 4.09 -5.96 -5.19
CA GLY A 74 3.19 -7.06 -4.83
C GLY A 74 3.90 -8.26 -4.20
N SER A 75 5.10 -8.62 -4.65
CA SER A 75 5.86 -9.73 -4.03
C SER A 75 6.28 -9.41 -2.59
N PHE A 76 6.78 -8.19 -2.32
CA PHE A 76 7.09 -7.77 -0.95
C PHE A 76 5.83 -7.61 -0.10
N THR A 77 4.72 -7.12 -0.66
CA THR A 77 3.43 -7.08 0.03
C THR A 77 3.00 -8.50 0.45
N ALA A 78 3.09 -9.47 -0.46
CA ALA A 78 2.79 -10.86 -0.19
C ALA A 78 3.66 -11.42 0.94
N LYS A 79 4.97 -11.19 0.87
CA LYS A 79 5.95 -11.60 1.89
C LYS A 79 5.59 -11.06 3.27
N PHE A 80 5.38 -9.75 3.39
CA PHE A 80 5.11 -9.13 4.69
C PHE A 80 3.74 -9.51 5.24
N LEU A 81 2.73 -9.71 4.38
CA LEU A 81 1.42 -10.20 4.82
C LEU A 81 1.48 -11.65 5.31
N ASP A 82 2.22 -12.51 4.61
CA ASP A 82 2.49 -13.89 5.03
C ASP A 82 3.19 -13.93 6.40
N GLU A 83 4.23 -13.10 6.60
CA GLU A 83 4.92 -12.92 7.89
C GLU A 83 3.99 -12.40 9.01
N MET A 84 2.97 -11.61 8.65
CA MET A 84 1.93 -11.13 9.57
C MET A 84 0.82 -12.17 9.82
N GLY A 85 0.86 -13.32 9.15
CA GLY A 85 -0.08 -14.43 9.30
C GLY A 85 -1.32 -14.36 8.41
N TYR A 86 -1.37 -13.46 7.42
CA TYR A 86 -2.44 -13.43 6.42
C TYR A 86 -2.29 -14.56 5.43
N LYS A 87 -3.41 -15.06 4.92
CA LYS A 87 -3.43 -16.15 3.95
C LYS A 87 -3.43 -15.61 2.53
N VAL A 88 -2.26 -15.48 1.90
CA VAL A 88 -2.18 -15.10 0.48
C VAL A 88 -2.60 -16.30 -0.36
N VAL A 89 -3.81 -16.28 -0.92
CA VAL A 89 -4.40 -17.43 -1.64
C VAL A 89 -4.29 -17.31 -3.15
N ALA A 90 -4.02 -16.11 -3.68
CA ALA A 90 -3.87 -15.90 -5.10
C ALA A 90 -2.90 -14.75 -5.41
N ILE A 91 -2.05 -14.97 -6.40
CA ILE A 91 -1.16 -13.96 -6.98
C ILE A 91 -1.22 -14.06 -8.51
N ASN A 92 -0.99 -12.96 -9.22
CA ASN A 92 -0.81 -13.05 -10.66
C ASN A 92 0.34 -12.17 -11.15
N ASP A 93 0.77 -12.40 -12.38
CA ASP A 93 1.61 -11.49 -13.14
C ASP A 93 1.13 -11.40 -14.59
N ALA A 94 1.96 -10.88 -15.48
CA ALA A 94 1.60 -10.75 -16.89
C ALA A 94 1.36 -12.10 -17.59
N SER A 95 1.88 -13.21 -17.04
CA SER A 95 1.86 -14.54 -17.65
C SER A 95 0.74 -15.44 -17.14
N ALA A 96 0.47 -15.43 -15.83
CA ALA A 96 -0.45 -16.39 -15.21
C ALA A 96 -0.99 -15.88 -13.86
N CYS A 97 -2.07 -16.50 -13.41
CA CYS A 97 -2.56 -16.46 -12.03
C CYS A 97 -2.19 -17.78 -11.35
N ILE A 98 -1.62 -17.74 -10.15
CA ILE A 98 -1.41 -18.91 -9.30
C ILE A 98 -2.32 -18.77 -8.10
N CYS A 99 -3.05 -19.83 -7.75
CA CYS A 99 -3.93 -19.81 -6.59
C CYS A 99 -3.95 -21.12 -5.82
N ASP A 100 -3.97 -21.02 -4.49
CA ASP A 100 -4.23 -22.12 -3.58
C ASP A 100 -5.22 -21.65 -2.51
N PRO A 101 -6.44 -22.21 -2.44
CA PRO A 101 -7.39 -21.90 -1.37
C PRO A 101 -6.85 -22.15 0.04
N ASN A 102 -5.82 -23.00 0.16
CA ASN A 102 -5.12 -23.32 1.41
C ASN A 102 -3.92 -22.41 1.70
N GLY A 103 -3.67 -21.40 0.86
CA GLY A 103 -2.57 -20.45 1.02
C GLY A 103 -1.36 -20.84 0.18
N LEU A 104 -0.74 -19.85 -0.44
CA LEU A 104 0.46 -20.02 -1.24
C LEU A 104 1.70 -19.97 -0.34
N ASP A 105 2.69 -20.81 -0.62
CA ASP A 105 4.01 -20.72 0.01
C ASP A 105 4.81 -19.56 -0.63
N ILE A 106 4.57 -18.35 -0.12
CA ILE A 106 5.18 -17.13 -0.65
C ILE A 106 6.72 -17.16 -0.57
N PRO A 107 7.36 -17.56 0.55
CA PRO A 107 8.82 -17.69 0.61
C PRO A 107 9.37 -18.59 -0.48
N LYS A 108 8.78 -19.78 -0.69
CA LYS A 108 9.21 -20.72 -1.71
C LYS A 108 9.04 -20.18 -3.12
N ILE A 109 7.90 -19.55 -3.43
CA ILE A 109 7.65 -18.94 -4.74
C ILE A 109 8.69 -17.86 -5.05
N MET A 110 9.00 -17.01 -4.06
CA MET A 110 10.02 -15.97 -4.23
C MET A 110 11.42 -16.54 -4.41
N GLU A 111 11.77 -17.61 -3.68
CA GLU A 111 13.05 -18.31 -3.83
C GLU A 111 13.18 -18.93 -5.23
N GLU A 112 12.17 -19.64 -5.71
CA GLU A 112 12.16 -20.24 -7.04
C GLU A 112 12.30 -19.18 -8.15
N LEU A 113 11.56 -18.07 -8.06
CA LEU A 113 11.71 -16.94 -9.00
C LEU A 113 13.12 -16.35 -8.94
N LYS A 114 13.73 -16.23 -7.75
CA LYS A 114 15.10 -15.74 -7.59
C LYS A 114 16.12 -16.68 -8.23
N LEU A 115 15.95 -18.00 -8.07
CA LEU A 115 16.79 -19.00 -8.73
C LEU A 115 16.64 -18.92 -10.25
N LEU A 116 15.42 -18.76 -10.77
CA LEU A 116 15.18 -18.61 -12.20
C LEU A 116 15.81 -17.33 -12.78
N ARG A 117 15.95 -16.25 -12.00
CA ARG A 117 16.65 -15.02 -12.44
C ARG A 117 18.12 -15.28 -12.81
N THR A 118 18.74 -16.34 -12.30
CA THR A 118 20.11 -16.74 -12.68
C THR A 118 20.19 -17.35 -14.09
N LYS A 119 19.05 -17.82 -14.63
CA LYS A 119 18.95 -18.49 -15.93
C LYS A 119 18.19 -17.67 -16.97
N THR A 120 17.30 -16.78 -16.51
CA THR A 120 16.38 -16.02 -17.35
C THR A 120 16.31 -14.59 -16.85
N LYS A 121 16.35 -13.60 -17.76
CA LYS A 121 16.41 -12.17 -17.38
C LYS A 121 15.17 -11.67 -16.61
N ALA A 122 14.00 -12.26 -16.88
CA ALA A 122 12.73 -11.84 -16.30
C ALA A 122 11.81 -13.05 -16.11
N PRO A 123 12.05 -13.89 -15.09
CA PRO A 123 11.18 -15.04 -14.83
C PRO A 123 9.80 -14.56 -14.39
N MET A 124 8.79 -15.29 -14.83
CA MET A 124 7.38 -15.05 -14.56
C MET A 124 6.77 -16.24 -13.83
N LEU A 125 5.57 -16.06 -13.28
CA LEU A 125 4.82 -17.11 -12.59
C LEU A 125 4.58 -18.33 -13.47
N ASN A 126 4.41 -18.14 -14.79
CA ASN A 126 4.26 -19.25 -15.71
C ASN A 126 5.55 -20.09 -15.89
N ASP A 127 6.72 -19.60 -15.49
CA ASP A 127 7.98 -20.35 -15.55
C ASP A 127 8.15 -21.30 -14.34
N LEU A 128 7.39 -21.10 -13.28
CA LEU A 128 7.43 -21.95 -12.08
C LEU A 128 6.87 -23.34 -12.38
N ASN A 129 7.46 -24.41 -11.84
CA ASN A 129 6.92 -25.76 -12.06
C ASN A 129 5.79 -26.10 -11.06
N ILE A 130 4.74 -25.27 -11.07
CA ILE A 130 3.58 -25.34 -10.15
C ILE A 130 2.32 -25.70 -10.96
N MET A 131 1.51 -26.63 -10.44
CA MET A 131 0.32 -27.17 -11.11
C MET A 131 -0.94 -26.27 -11.01
N LEU A 132 -0.90 -25.22 -10.17
CA LEU A 132 -2.05 -24.38 -9.83
C LEU A 132 -2.15 -23.10 -10.68
N LYS A 133 -1.79 -23.19 -11.96
CA LYS A 133 -1.78 -22.04 -12.88
C LYS A 133 -3.10 -21.91 -13.62
N GLU A 134 -3.53 -20.67 -13.76
CA GLU A 134 -4.72 -20.26 -14.50
C GLU A 134 -4.41 -19.02 -15.35
N PRO A 135 -5.31 -18.66 -16.30
CA PRO A 135 -5.22 -17.37 -16.99
C PRO A 135 -5.13 -16.20 -16.00
N ARG A 136 -4.25 -15.22 -16.27
CA ARG A 136 -3.95 -14.09 -15.38
C ARG A 136 -5.18 -13.36 -14.82
N ASP A 137 -6.25 -13.24 -15.60
CA ASP A 137 -7.44 -12.47 -15.22
C ASP A 137 -8.37 -13.24 -14.28
N LYS A 138 -8.10 -14.53 -14.01
CA LYS A 138 -8.81 -15.29 -12.97
C LYS A 138 -8.58 -14.73 -11.58
N ILE A 139 -7.56 -13.89 -11.37
CA ILE A 139 -7.31 -13.19 -10.11
C ILE A 139 -8.53 -12.40 -9.61
N PHE A 140 -9.32 -11.81 -10.53
CA PHE A 140 -10.49 -10.99 -10.19
C PHE A 140 -11.71 -11.83 -9.76
N GLU A 141 -11.64 -13.16 -9.91
CA GLU A 141 -12.74 -14.09 -9.61
C GLU A 141 -12.44 -14.91 -8.33
N LYS A 142 -11.33 -14.63 -7.64
CA LYS A 142 -10.90 -15.39 -6.46
C LYS A 142 -11.64 -14.96 -5.20
N GLU A 143 -12.31 -15.91 -4.56
CA GLU A 143 -13.00 -15.70 -3.29
C GLU A 143 -12.02 -15.36 -2.17
N VAL A 144 -11.98 -14.08 -1.82
CA VAL A 144 -11.02 -13.46 -0.88
C VAL A 144 -11.68 -12.31 -0.12
N ASP A 145 -11.18 -12.02 1.07
CA ASP A 145 -11.63 -10.87 1.87
C ASP A 145 -10.95 -9.58 1.42
N ILE A 146 -9.68 -9.66 1.00
CA ILE A 146 -8.86 -8.51 0.62
C ILE A 146 -8.31 -8.69 -0.78
N PHE A 147 -8.47 -7.66 -1.62
CA PHE A 147 -7.88 -7.59 -2.94
C PHE A 147 -6.87 -6.43 -3.01
N ILE A 148 -5.63 -6.72 -3.42
CA ILE A 148 -4.55 -5.75 -3.48
C ILE A 148 -4.09 -5.59 -4.94
N PRO A 149 -4.53 -4.54 -5.66
CA PRO A 149 -4.00 -4.23 -6.98
C PRO A 149 -2.62 -3.59 -6.89
N ALA A 150 -1.60 -4.29 -7.37
CA ALA A 150 -0.18 -3.94 -7.30
C ALA A 150 0.53 -4.00 -8.68
N ALA A 151 -0.21 -4.13 -9.79
CA ALA A 151 0.37 -4.19 -11.14
C ALA A 151 0.44 -2.81 -11.82
N THR A 152 -0.69 -2.27 -12.28
CA THR A 152 -0.77 -1.06 -13.11
C THR A 152 -2.02 -0.24 -12.77
N SER A 153 -2.04 1.01 -13.23
CA SER A 153 -3.22 1.89 -13.12
C SER A 153 -4.44 1.32 -13.85
N TYR A 154 -5.63 1.68 -13.37
CA TYR A 154 -6.95 1.35 -13.95
C TYR A 154 -7.22 -0.15 -14.16
N THR A 155 -6.53 -1.01 -13.40
CA THR A 155 -6.74 -2.46 -13.46
C THR A 155 -8.09 -2.90 -12.89
N ILE A 156 -8.70 -2.11 -12.00
CA ILE A 156 -10.08 -2.29 -11.54
C ILE A 156 -10.92 -1.22 -12.22
N ASN A 157 -11.88 -1.66 -13.02
CA ASN A 157 -12.74 -0.79 -13.81
C ASN A 157 -14.17 -1.36 -13.88
N GLU A 158 -15.05 -0.63 -14.52
CA GLU A 158 -16.48 -0.91 -14.61
C GLU A 158 -16.79 -2.27 -15.25
N GLN A 159 -15.86 -2.84 -16.03
CA GLN A 159 -16.02 -4.13 -16.69
C GLN A 159 -15.73 -5.32 -15.76
N ASN A 160 -14.87 -5.15 -14.75
CA ASN A 160 -14.43 -6.24 -13.89
C ASN A 160 -14.76 -6.07 -12.40
N VAL A 161 -15.17 -4.89 -11.96
CA VAL A 161 -15.48 -4.59 -10.54
C VAL A 161 -16.51 -5.55 -9.93
N TYR A 162 -17.52 -5.96 -10.70
CA TYR A 162 -18.54 -6.90 -10.24
C TYR A 162 -18.00 -8.31 -9.98
N LYS A 163 -16.86 -8.69 -10.58
CA LYS A 163 -16.19 -9.94 -10.26
C LYS A 163 -15.67 -9.92 -8.83
N LEU A 164 -15.04 -8.81 -8.41
CA LEU A 164 -14.55 -8.64 -7.03
C LEU A 164 -15.69 -8.69 -6.00
N ILE A 165 -16.81 -8.03 -6.30
CA ILE A 165 -18.01 -8.07 -5.45
C ILE A 165 -18.55 -9.51 -5.35
N SER A 166 -18.67 -10.21 -6.47
CA SER A 166 -19.12 -11.61 -6.51
C SER A 166 -18.18 -12.55 -5.76
N SER A 167 -16.90 -12.20 -5.72
CA SER A 167 -15.84 -12.90 -4.98
C SER A 167 -15.74 -12.51 -3.49
N LYS A 168 -16.74 -11.80 -2.95
CA LYS A 168 -16.86 -11.44 -1.53
C LYS A 168 -15.74 -10.56 -0.99
N VAL A 169 -15.08 -9.79 -1.86
CA VAL A 169 -14.07 -8.80 -1.45
C VAL A 169 -14.70 -7.78 -0.52
N LYS A 170 -14.10 -7.56 0.65
CA LYS A 170 -14.52 -6.59 1.67
C LYS A 170 -13.63 -5.36 1.71
N ILE A 171 -12.35 -5.52 1.34
CA ILE A 171 -11.36 -4.45 1.32
C ILE A 171 -10.57 -4.50 0.01
N VAL A 172 -10.40 -3.34 -0.62
CA VAL A 172 -9.40 -3.10 -1.67
C VAL A 172 -8.32 -2.20 -1.09
N VAL A 173 -7.06 -2.65 -1.13
CA VAL A 173 -5.90 -1.85 -0.68
C VAL A 173 -5.02 -1.53 -1.88
N GLU A 174 -5.00 -0.27 -2.30
CA GLU A 174 -4.41 0.12 -3.57
C GLU A 174 -2.87 0.22 -3.53
N ALA A 175 -2.17 -0.85 -3.86
CA ALA A 175 -0.71 -0.85 -3.85
C ALA A 175 -0.09 -0.12 -5.06
N ALA A 176 -0.70 -0.24 -6.25
CA ALA A 176 -0.31 0.50 -7.44
C ALA A 176 -0.85 1.94 -7.42
N ASN A 177 -0.33 2.81 -8.28
CA ASN A 177 -0.85 4.17 -8.44
C ASN A 177 -2.14 4.15 -9.28
N ILE A 178 -3.22 4.67 -8.71
CA ILE A 178 -4.54 4.82 -9.30
C ILE A 178 -5.02 3.52 -9.99
N PRO A 179 -5.07 2.38 -9.28
CA PRO A 179 -5.44 1.11 -9.87
C PRO A 179 -6.94 1.00 -10.15
N THR A 180 -7.76 1.81 -9.50
CA THR A 180 -9.23 1.75 -9.61
C THR A 180 -9.76 2.97 -10.36
N THR A 181 -10.64 2.77 -11.34
CA THR A 181 -11.35 3.89 -11.97
C THR A 181 -12.34 4.52 -10.99
N LYS A 182 -12.65 5.81 -11.15
CA LYS A 182 -13.63 6.50 -10.29
C LYS A 182 -15.01 5.82 -10.28
N GLY A 183 -15.45 5.30 -11.44
CA GLY A 183 -16.73 4.59 -11.53
C GLY A 183 -16.68 3.24 -10.82
N ALA A 184 -15.59 2.48 -10.95
CA ALA A 184 -15.43 1.22 -10.22
C ALA A 184 -15.33 1.44 -8.70
N GLU A 185 -14.60 2.45 -8.24
CA GLU A 185 -14.51 2.77 -6.81
C GLU A 185 -15.88 3.13 -6.22
N LYS A 186 -16.70 3.90 -6.96
CA LYS A 186 -18.08 4.19 -6.55
C LYS A 186 -18.91 2.91 -6.43
N ILE A 187 -18.78 1.98 -7.39
CA ILE A 187 -19.49 0.70 -7.36
C ILE A 187 -19.04 -0.15 -6.15
N LEU A 188 -17.74 -0.22 -5.87
CA LEU A 188 -17.19 -0.90 -4.68
C LEU A 188 -17.78 -0.33 -3.39
N GLN A 189 -17.77 0.99 -3.23
CA GLN A 189 -18.30 1.67 -2.04
C GLN A 189 -19.80 1.42 -1.85
N GLN A 190 -20.59 1.48 -2.93
CA GLN A 190 -22.03 1.20 -2.89
C GLN A 190 -22.34 -0.25 -2.48
N ASN A 191 -21.40 -1.16 -2.65
CA ASN A 191 -21.50 -2.57 -2.24
C ASN A 191 -20.78 -2.85 -0.91
N GLY A 192 -20.48 -1.82 -0.12
CA GLY A 192 -19.89 -1.96 1.21
C GLY A 192 -18.41 -2.36 1.21
N VAL A 193 -17.71 -2.25 0.08
CA VAL A 193 -16.28 -2.55 -0.02
C VAL A 193 -15.47 -1.31 0.36
N TRP A 194 -14.58 -1.46 1.34
CA TRP A 194 -13.66 -0.41 1.75
C TRP A 194 -12.53 -0.28 0.72
N VAL A 195 -12.33 0.91 0.16
CA VAL A 195 -11.21 1.20 -0.75
C VAL A 195 -10.22 2.11 -0.03
N ILE A 196 -9.02 1.58 0.26
CA ILE A 196 -7.96 2.31 0.94
C ILE A 196 -7.02 2.88 -0.12
N PRO A 197 -6.89 4.22 -0.21
CA PRO A 197 -6.32 4.88 -1.37
C PRO A 197 -4.81 4.69 -1.49
N ASP A 198 -4.36 4.62 -2.74
CA ASP A 198 -2.99 4.41 -3.16
C ASP A 198 -1.94 5.30 -2.48
N PHE A 199 -2.07 6.62 -2.58
CA PHE A 199 -1.09 7.57 -2.07
C PHE A 199 -0.93 7.54 -0.53
N LEU A 200 -1.83 6.85 0.16
CA LEU A 200 -1.76 6.60 1.59
C LEU A 200 -0.96 5.32 1.90
N VAL A 201 -1.23 4.24 1.17
CA VAL A 201 -0.71 2.90 1.49
C VAL A 201 0.61 2.59 0.78
N ASN A 202 0.82 3.11 -0.42
CA ASN A 202 2.05 2.91 -1.19
C ASN A 202 3.14 3.97 -0.87
N ALA A 203 2.90 4.82 0.12
CA ALA A 203 3.81 5.89 0.55
C ALA A 203 5.15 5.39 1.12
N GLY A 204 5.31 4.08 1.34
CA GLY A 204 6.55 3.51 1.87
C GLY A 204 7.79 3.88 1.04
N GLY A 205 7.66 3.91 -0.29
CA GLY A 205 8.74 4.31 -1.19
C GLY A 205 9.18 5.76 -0.98
N VAL A 206 8.24 6.71 -0.97
CA VAL A 206 8.56 8.15 -0.80
C VAL A 206 9.06 8.45 0.62
N ILE A 207 8.57 7.75 1.64
CA ILE A 207 9.08 7.87 3.00
C ILE A 207 10.52 7.35 3.07
N GLY A 208 10.82 6.21 2.41
CA GLY A 208 12.18 5.70 2.28
C GLY A 208 13.11 6.72 1.60
N SER A 209 12.67 7.34 0.50
CA SER A 209 13.41 8.42 -0.16
C SER A 209 13.63 9.63 0.76
N TYR A 210 12.66 10.01 1.58
CA TYR A 210 12.86 11.07 2.57
C TYR A 210 13.92 10.70 3.62
N VAL A 211 13.94 9.44 4.09
CA VAL A 211 14.98 8.98 5.02
C VAL A 211 16.36 9.01 4.36
N GLU A 212 16.47 8.59 3.10
CA GLU A 212 17.70 8.73 2.33
C GLU A 212 18.15 10.20 2.24
N TYR A 213 17.22 11.11 1.94
CA TYR A 213 17.50 12.54 1.81
C TYR A 213 18.11 13.15 3.08
N ILE A 214 17.63 12.74 4.25
CA ILE A 214 18.16 13.21 5.54
C ILE A 214 19.38 12.41 6.04
N GLY A 215 19.89 11.46 5.25
CA GLY A 215 21.05 10.64 5.60
C GLY A 215 20.77 9.55 6.63
N GLY A 216 19.52 9.08 6.72
CA GLY A 216 19.12 8.02 7.63
C GLY A 216 19.42 6.61 7.13
N THR A 217 19.16 5.62 7.98
CA THR A 217 19.43 4.20 7.70
C THR A 217 18.19 3.46 7.19
N GLU A 218 18.40 2.25 6.66
CA GLU A 218 17.32 1.33 6.27
C GLU A 218 16.35 1.07 7.44
N MET A 219 16.88 0.81 8.65
CA MET A 219 16.08 0.59 9.85
C MET A 219 15.20 1.80 10.17
N GLN A 220 15.77 3.01 10.11
CA GLN A 220 15.01 4.25 10.31
C GLN A 220 13.94 4.44 9.24
N ALA A 221 14.17 3.99 8.00
CA ALA A 221 13.15 3.99 6.95
C ALA A 221 11.98 3.09 7.33
N PHE A 222 12.20 1.83 7.71
CA PHE A 222 11.12 0.94 8.13
C PHE A 222 10.34 1.46 9.35
N GLU A 223 11.03 2.00 10.35
CA GLU A 223 10.40 2.60 11.53
C GLU A 223 9.52 3.81 11.16
N LEU A 224 10.05 4.71 10.32
CA LEU A 224 9.30 5.89 9.88
C LEU A 224 8.12 5.52 8.98
N ILE A 225 8.28 4.53 8.10
CA ILE A 225 7.21 3.99 7.26
C ILE A 225 6.08 3.48 8.14
N LYS A 226 6.40 2.60 9.10
CA LYS A 226 5.41 2.06 10.04
C LYS A 226 4.69 3.19 10.77
N TYR A 227 5.43 4.13 11.37
CA TYR A 227 4.85 5.25 12.11
C TYR A 227 3.92 6.13 11.24
N LYS A 228 4.39 6.58 10.08
CA LYS A 228 3.64 7.51 9.21
C LYS A 228 2.43 6.84 8.57
N ILE A 229 2.56 5.61 8.08
CA ILE A 229 1.43 4.88 7.48
C ILE A 229 0.41 4.57 8.58
N THR A 230 0.84 4.07 9.74
CA THR A 230 -0.10 3.83 10.85
C THR A 230 -0.87 5.09 11.25
N THR A 231 -0.17 6.21 11.42
CA THR A 231 -0.80 7.48 11.82
C THR A 231 -1.80 7.97 10.77
N ASN A 232 -1.41 7.99 9.49
CA ASN A 232 -2.26 8.54 8.45
C ASN A 232 -3.45 7.62 8.11
N VAL A 233 -3.24 6.30 8.00
CA VAL A 233 -4.33 5.34 7.74
C VAL A 233 -5.35 5.36 8.85
N LYS A 234 -4.89 5.37 10.11
CA LYS A 234 -5.76 5.48 11.26
C LYS A 234 -6.62 6.75 11.23
N ARG A 235 -5.98 7.90 11.03
CA ARG A 235 -6.68 9.19 10.93
C ARG A 235 -7.73 9.18 9.82
N VAL A 236 -7.36 8.72 8.62
CA VAL A 236 -8.27 8.66 7.48
C VAL A 236 -9.46 7.74 7.75
N LEU A 237 -9.23 6.55 8.31
CA LEU A 237 -10.32 5.61 8.60
C LEU A 237 -11.28 6.13 9.67
N ILE A 238 -10.76 6.71 10.76
CA ILE A 238 -11.60 7.29 11.82
C ILE A 238 -12.41 8.47 11.27
N GLU A 239 -11.77 9.42 10.58
CA GLU A 239 -12.46 10.56 9.98
C GLU A 239 -13.48 10.10 8.91
N SER A 240 -13.17 9.06 8.13
CA SER A 240 -14.06 8.45 7.14
C SER A 240 -15.33 7.91 7.77
N VAL A 241 -15.21 7.16 8.87
CA VAL A 241 -16.36 6.64 9.62
C VAL A 241 -17.18 7.77 10.23
N ASN A 242 -16.54 8.72 10.92
CA ASN A 242 -17.22 9.83 11.59
C ASN A 242 -17.97 10.76 10.63
N SER A 243 -17.41 10.98 9.45
CA SER A 243 -18.00 11.85 8.42
C SER A 243 -18.84 11.11 7.39
N ASN A 244 -18.98 9.79 7.51
CA ASN A 244 -19.62 8.92 6.51
C ASN A 244 -19.14 9.23 5.07
N SER A 245 -17.84 9.46 4.91
CA SER A 245 -17.22 9.87 3.65
C SER A 245 -16.19 8.84 3.21
N PRO A 246 -16.00 8.59 1.90
CA PRO A 246 -15.03 7.60 1.45
C PRO A 246 -13.59 7.91 1.90
N PRO A 247 -12.76 6.89 2.20
CA PRO A 247 -11.38 7.08 2.64
C PRO A 247 -10.54 7.95 1.69
N ARG A 248 -10.72 7.83 0.37
CA ARG A 248 -10.01 8.69 -0.60
C ARG A 248 -10.33 10.17 -0.42
N ILE A 249 -11.61 10.53 -0.29
CA ILE A 249 -12.05 11.92 -0.12
C ILE A 249 -11.45 12.49 1.17
N VAL A 250 -11.52 11.73 2.27
CA VAL A 250 -10.93 12.14 3.55
C VAL A 250 -9.42 12.30 3.44
N ALA A 251 -8.72 11.36 2.82
CA ALA A 251 -7.28 11.42 2.63
C ALA A 251 -6.85 12.64 1.80
N GLU A 252 -7.60 12.97 0.73
CA GLU A 252 -7.37 14.17 -0.07
C GLU A 252 -7.57 15.45 0.75
N GLU A 253 -8.63 15.53 1.56
CA GLU A 253 -8.90 16.69 2.40
C GLU A 253 -7.87 16.85 3.53
N VAL A 254 -7.40 15.76 4.14
CA VAL A 254 -6.27 15.79 5.09
C VAL A 254 -5.01 16.35 4.41
N ALA A 255 -4.71 15.91 3.19
CA ALA A 255 -3.54 16.40 2.44
C ALA A 255 -3.66 17.89 2.09
N LYS A 256 -4.80 18.33 1.53
CA LYS A 256 -5.06 19.74 1.19
C LYS A 256 -4.99 20.64 2.43
N ARG A 257 -5.57 20.20 3.55
CA ARG A 257 -5.50 20.94 4.83
C ARG A 257 -4.06 21.18 5.26
N ARG A 258 -3.19 20.15 5.21
CA ARG A 258 -1.76 20.30 5.58
C ARG A 258 -1.01 21.30 4.71
N VAL A 259 -1.33 21.38 3.42
CA VAL A 259 -0.70 22.35 2.51
C VAL A 259 -1.24 23.76 2.77
N LYS A 260 -2.57 23.91 2.81
CA LYS A 260 -3.23 25.20 3.10
C LYS A 260 -2.77 25.78 4.45
N LYS A 261 -2.60 24.91 5.45
CA LYS A 261 -2.01 25.21 6.75
C LYS A 261 -0.67 25.93 6.61
N ALA A 262 0.26 25.32 5.88
CA ALA A 262 1.60 25.88 5.69
C ALA A 262 1.56 27.21 4.90
N MET A 263 0.64 27.36 3.95
CA MET A 263 0.45 28.59 3.19
C MET A 263 0.01 29.75 4.11
N LEU A 264 -1.07 29.54 4.88
CA LEU A 264 -1.61 30.57 5.79
C LEU A 264 -0.59 31.02 6.84
N LEU A 265 0.18 30.09 7.41
CA LEU A 265 1.24 30.42 8.35
C LEU A 265 2.36 31.25 7.72
N ARG A 266 2.72 30.96 6.46
CA ARG A 266 3.75 31.72 5.73
C ARG A 266 3.28 33.13 5.32
N GLU A 267 1.98 33.30 5.13
CA GLU A 267 1.35 34.60 4.84
C GLU A 267 1.13 35.46 6.09
N GLY A 268 1.44 34.95 7.29
CA GLY A 268 1.23 35.66 8.55
C GLY A 268 -0.21 35.65 9.05
N ALA A 269 -1.09 34.85 8.44
CA ALA A 269 -2.50 34.68 8.84
C ALA A 269 -2.64 33.72 10.04
N ILE A 270 -1.95 34.04 11.16
CA ILE A 270 -1.79 33.15 12.32
C ILE A 270 -3.13 32.84 13.00
N ASP A 271 -4.04 33.81 13.14
CA ASP A 271 -5.31 33.61 13.83
C ASP A 271 -6.24 32.67 13.04
N VAL A 272 -6.33 32.86 11.73
CA VAL A 272 -7.09 31.99 10.80
C VAL A 272 -6.51 30.58 10.78
N ALA A 273 -5.18 30.46 10.81
CA ALA A 273 -4.51 29.18 10.92
C ALA A 273 -4.86 28.51 12.27
N THR A 274 -4.84 29.26 13.37
CA THR A 274 -5.12 28.80 14.74
C THR A 274 -6.56 28.32 14.95
N GLU A 275 -7.56 29.04 14.45
CA GLU A 275 -8.96 28.61 14.53
C GLU A 275 -9.24 27.32 13.75
N ALA A 276 -8.58 27.14 12.59
CA ALA A 276 -8.64 25.89 11.86
C ALA A 276 -8.00 24.71 12.64
N TYR A 277 -7.11 24.97 13.61
CA TYR A 277 -6.41 23.96 14.42
C TYR A 277 -7.12 23.50 15.68
N ALA A 278 -7.91 24.35 16.33
CA ALA A 278 -8.57 23.99 17.58
C ALA A 278 -9.48 22.75 17.45
N ARG A 279 -9.91 22.41 16.23
CA ARG A 279 -10.66 21.18 15.92
C ARG A 279 -9.79 19.93 15.71
N GLU A 280 -8.50 20.06 15.38
CA GLU A 280 -7.58 18.92 15.14
C GLU A 280 -6.93 18.42 16.44
N ASP A 281 -6.47 19.32 17.32
CA ASP A 281 -5.75 18.94 18.55
C ASP A 281 -6.67 18.33 19.61
N LEU A 282 -7.96 18.70 19.62
CA LEU A 282 -8.96 18.11 20.52
C LEU A 282 -9.23 16.63 20.19
N GLU A 283 -9.23 16.25 18.91
CA GLU A 283 -9.38 14.84 18.50
C GLU A 283 -8.09 14.03 18.76
N GLU A 284 -6.90 14.61 18.53
CA GLU A 284 -5.61 13.96 18.81
C GLU A 284 -5.33 13.83 20.32
N TYR A 285 -5.78 14.80 21.14
CA TYR A 285 -5.72 14.78 22.61
C TYR A 285 -6.70 13.78 23.24
N MET A 286 -7.97 13.80 22.84
CA MET A 286 -8.97 12.80 23.25
C MET A 286 -8.49 11.38 22.94
N TRP A 287 -7.81 11.21 21.81
CA TRP A 287 -7.30 9.93 21.35
C TRP A 287 -6.08 9.38 22.12
N ARG A 288 -5.14 10.25 22.53
CA ARG A 288 -4.02 9.84 23.41
C ARG A 288 -4.48 9.34 24.78
N VAL A 289 -5.63 9.82 25.25
CA VAL A 289 -6.20 9.47 26.56
C VAL A 289 -7.07 8.21 26.49
N GLU A 290 -7.75 7.94 25.36
CA GLU A 290 -8.73 6.85 25.26
C GLU A 290 -8.26 5.55 24.57
N GLY A 291 -7.04 5.50 24.02
CA GLY A 291 -6.46 4.22 23.55
C GLY A 291 -7.25 3.51 22.43
N LEU A 292 -8.01 4.26 21.63
CA LEU A 292 -8.84 3.74 20.53
C LEU A 292 -8.05 3.53 19.25
#